data_AF-A0A0A8X1U7-F1
#
_entry.id   AF-A0A0A8X1U7-F1
#
_cell.length_a   1.000
_cell.length_b   1.000
_cell.length_c   1.000
_cell.angle_alpha   90.00
_cell.angle_beta   90.00
_cell.angle_gamma   90.00
#
_symmetry.space_group_name_H-M   'P 1'
#
loop_
_entity.id
_entity.type
_entity.pdbx_description
1 polymer ?
#
loop_
_entity_poly.entity_id
_entity_poly.type
_entity_poly.pdbx_seq_one_letter_code
_entity_poly.pdbx_strand_id
1 'polypeptide(L)'
;MAKRKMVLTLTFILVSVVLLTAYWAYNHNIVSGNFDQLTISGMNGETIKVIEDKDEIAKILSDINGSPRTFKYDNGLTYDYLPHGIMTFENSTEKVQIGLLFKNGKTITKYWEIDTEFLFGNTSE
;
A
#
# COMPACT_ATOMS: atom_id res chain seq x y z
N MET A 1 -40.21 -20.02 16.36
CA MET A 1 -38.81 -20.12 16.85
C MET A 1 -37.79 -20.42 15.76
N ALA A 2 -38.00 -21.42 14.90
CA ALA A 2 -37.03 -21.82 13.87
C ALA A 2 -36.63 -20.69 12.89
N LYS A 3 -37.61 -19.92 12.37
CA LYS A 3 -37.34 -18.77 11.47
C LYS A 3 -36.49 -17.67 12.13
N ARG A 4 -36.72 -17.37 13.41
CA ARG A 4 -35.94 -16.37 14.17
C ARG A 4 -34.52 -16.85 14.43
N LYS A 5 -34.32 -18.13 14.76
CA LYS A 5 -32.99 -18.74 14.89
C LYS A 5 -32.24 -18.72 13.56
N MET A 6 -32.90 -19.07 12.46
CA MET A 6 -32.32 -19.04 11.11
C MET A 6 -31.88 -17.63 10.70
N VAL A 7 -32.71 -16.60 10.91
CA VAL A 7 -32.33 -15.21 10.62
C VAL A 7 -31.13 -14.76 11.46
N LEU A 8 -31.12 -15.05 12.76
CA LEU A 8 -29.98 -14.74 13.63
C LEU A 8 -28.69 -15.43 13.17
N THR A 9 -28.76 -16.71 12.80
CA THR A 9 -27.60 -17.45 12.28
C THR A 9 -27.12 -16.85 10.96
N LEU A 10 -28.03 -16.48 10.06
CA LEU A 10 -27.68 -15.85 8.79
C LEU A 10 -26.99 -14.49 9.00
N THR A 11 -27.51 -13.66 9.90
CA THR A 11 -26.90 -12.38 10.27
C THR A 11 -25.51 -12.59 10.88
N PHE A 12 -25.36 -13.57 11.76
CA PHE A 12 -24.07 -13.89 12.37
C PHE A 12 -23.03 -14.34 11.33
N ILE A 13 -23.43 -15.20 10.38
CA ILE A 13 -22.58 -15.62 9.27
C ILE A 13 -22.18 -14.41 8.43
N LEU A 14 -23.13 -13.55 8.06
CA LEU A 14 -22.86 -12.36 7.27
C LEU A 14 -21.82 -11.45 7.95
N VAL A 15 -22.03 -11.15 9.23
CA VAL A 15 -21.09 -10.31 10.02
C VAL A 15 -19.72 -10.98 10.12
N SER A 16 -19.68 -12.30 10.33
CA SER A 16 -18.43 -13.05 10.39
C SER A 16 -17.65 -12.98 9.07
N VAL A 17 -18.33 -13.11 7.93
CA VAL A 17 -17.72 -13.00 6.60
C VAL A 17 -17.16 -11.59 6.38
N VAL A 18 -17.89 -10.55 6.77
CA VAL A 18 -17.43 -9.16 6.65
C VAL A 18 -16.18 -8.93 7.51
N LEU A 19 -16.19 -9.37 8.76
CA LEU A 19 -15.05 -9.23 9.67
C LEU A 19 -13.82 -10.00 9.17
N LEU A 20 -14.00 -11.23 8.68
CA LEU A 20 -12.91 -12.03 8.10
C LEU A 20 -12.32 -11.37 6.85
N THR A 21 -13.16 -10.79 6.00
CA THR A 21 -12.72 -10.08 4.80
C THR A 21 -11.93 -8.83 5.16
N ALA A 22 -12.41 -8.04 6.14
CA ALA A 22 -11.71 -6.86 6.63
C ALA A 22 -10.36 -7.23 7.28
N TYR A 23 -10.34 -8.28 8.11
CA TYR A 23 -9.12 -8.79 8.72
C TYR A 23 -8.11 -9.28 7.68
N TRP A 24 -8.57 -10.03 6.66
CA TRP A 24 -7.72 -10.49 5.58
C TRP A 24 -7.14 -9.31 4.79
N ALA A 25 -7.97 -8.36 4.38
CA ALA A 25 -7.53 -7.18 3.64
C ALA A 25 -6.52 -6.32 4.42
N TYR A 26 -6.68 -6.25 5.74
CA TYR A 26 -5.75 -5.53 6.62
C TYR A 26 -4.37 -6.19 6.72
N ASN A 27 -4.31 -7.52 6.66
CA ASN A 27 -3.05 -8.27 6.83
C ASN A 27 -2.40 -8.74 5.52
N HIS A 28 -3.11 -8.67 4.39
CA HIS A 28 -2.59 -9.11 3.10
C HIS A 28 -1.45 -8.21 2.61
N ASN A 29 -0.41 -8.74 1.98
CA ASN A 29 0.68 -7.88 1.47
C ASN A 29 0.16 -6.85 0.45
N ILE A 30 0.68 -5.63 0.56
CA ILE A 30 0.33 -4.52 -0.32
C ILE A 30 1.12 -4.61 -1.62
N VAL A 31 2.41 -4.93 -1.50
CA VAL A 31 3.27 -5.26 -2.63
C VAL A 31 3.85 -6.64 -2.38
N SER A 32 3.53 -7.57 -3.27
CA SER A 32 4.07 -8.94 -3.27
C SER A 32 4.73 -9.19 -4.61
N GLY A 33 5.96 -9.66 -4.59
CA GLY A 33 6.74 -9.92 -5.81
C GLY A 33 8.23 -10.01 -5.46
N ASN A 34 9.02 -10.48 -6.40
CA ASN A 34 10.47 -10.49 -6.29
C ASN A 34 11.02 -9.58 -7.39
N PHE A 35 11.38 -8.36 -7.03
CA PHE A 35 11.76 -7.34 -7.99
C PHE A 35 13.28 -7.27 -8.11
N ASP A 36 13.74 -7.04 -9.34
CA ASP A 36 15.16 -6.87 -9.64
C ASP A 36 15.56 -5.39 -9.53
N GLN A 37 14.59 -4.48 -9.66
CA GLN A 37 14.82 -3.04 -9.65
C GLN A 37 13.68 -2.29 -8.96
N LEU A 38 14.05 -1.25 -8.21
CA LEU A 38 13.16 -0.22 -7.69
C LEU A 38 13.61 1.15 -8.21
N THR A 39 12.74 1.82 -8.95
CA THR A 39 12.94 3.18 -9.45
C THR A 39 12.05 4.15 -8.68
N ILE A 40 12.64 5.20 -8.13
CA ILE A 40 11.95 6.33 -7.51
C ILE A 40 11.98 7.48 -8.49
N SER A 41 10.81 7.95 -8.92
CA SER A 41 10.68 9.08 -9.83
C SER A 41 9.81 10.20 -9.26
N GLY A 42 10.06 11.43 -9.69
CA GLY A 42 9.15 12.55 -9.49
C GLY A 42 7.90 12.39 -10.37
N MET A 43 6.86 13.17 -10.05
CA MET A 43 5.64 13.24 -10.88
C MET A 43 5.89 13.59 -12.35
N ASN A 44 6.94 14.37 -12.61
CA ASN A 44 7.39 14.77 -13.95
C ASN A 44 8.04 13.62 -14.74
N GLY A 45 8.18 12.42 -14.15
CA GLY A 45 8.86 11.27 -14.74
C GLY A 45 10.39 11.30 -14.58
N GLU A 46 10.93 12.33 -13.94
CA GLU A 46 12.36 12.42 -13.64
C GLU A 46 12.76 11.33 -12.66
N THR A 47 13.80 10.56 -13.00
CA THR A 47 14.31 9.52 -12.12
C THR A 47 15.17 10.14 -11.04
N ILE A 48 14.76 9.99 -9.78
CA ILE A 48 15.46 10.50 -8.60
C ILE A 48 16.51 9.48 -8.13
N LYS A 49 16.11 8.19 -8.06
CA LYS A 49 16.97 7.11 -7.60
C LYS A 49 16.58 5.79 -8.27
N VAL A 50 17.57 4.97 -8.60
CA VAL A 50 17.39 3.56 -8.98
C VAL A 50 18.13 2.70 -7.97
N ILE A 51 17.47 1.64 -7.51
CA ILE A 51 18.00 0.65 -6.57
C ILE A 51 17.89 -0.71 -7.26
N GLU A 52 19.01 -1.41 -7.40
CA GLU A 52 19.09 -2.77 -7.98
C GLU A 52 19.54 -3.81 -6.94
N ASP A 53 19.89 -3.37 -5.72
CA ASP A 53 20.23 -4.26 -4.62
C ASP A 53 18.97 -4.97 -4.12
N LYS A 54 18.91 -6.29 -4.32
CA LYS A 54 17.78 -7.14 -3.95
C LYS A 54 17.50 -7.13 -2.45
N ASP A 55 18.52 -7.02 -1.62
CA ASP A 55 18.36 -6.98 -0.16
C ASP A 55 17.77 -5.63 0.28
N GLU A 56 18.20 -4.52 -0.35
CA GLU A 56 17.60 -3.19 -0.12
C GLU A 56 16.14 -3.15 -0.58
N ILE A 57 15.83 -3.70 -1.76
CA ILE A 57 14.46 -3.81 -2.28
C ILE A 57 13.59 -4.66 -1.35
N ALA A 58 14.09 -5.83 -0.92
CA ALA A 58 13.36 -6.71 -0.01
C ALA A 58 13.05 -6.03 1.34
N LYS A 59 14.00 -5.23 1.85
CA LYS A 59 13.79 -4.44 3.06
C LYS A 59 12.69 -3.40 2.86
N ILE A 60 12.72 -2.65 1.75
CA ILE A 60 11.69 -1.65 1.43
C ILE A 60 10.30 -2.30 1.31
N LEU A 61 10.20 -3.45 0.67
CA LEU A 61 8.95 -4.22 0.59
C LEU A 61 8.46 -4.69 1.97
N SER A 62 9.38 -5.15 2.82
CA SER A 62 9.07 -5.52 4.21
C SER A 62 8.51 -4.34 4.98
N ASP A 63 9.15 -3.18 4.87
CA ASP A 63 8.72 -1.95 5.52
C ASP A 63 7.32 -1.53 5.02
N ILE A 64 7.07 -1.55 3.71
CA ILE A 64 5.74 -1.27 3.12
C ILE A 64 4.67 -2.23 3.67
N ASN A 65 4.95 -3.53 3.67
CA ASN A 65 3.96 -4.55 4.02
C ASN A 65 3.67 -4.61 5.53
N GLY A 66 4.68 -4.35 6.35
CA GLY A 66 4.61 -4.37 7.81
C GLY A 66 4.18 -3.05 8.45
N SER A 67 4.16 -1.96 7.69
CA SER A 67 3.79 -0.65 8.20
C SER A 67 2.29 -0.56 8.56
N PRO A 68 1.93 0.23 9.59
CA PRO A 68 0.54 0.44 9.98
C PRO A 68 -0.30 0.96 8.83
N ARG A 69 -1.49 0.38 8.67
CA ARG A 69 -2.40 0.71 7.58
C ARG A 69 -3.57 1.51 8.11
N THR A 70 -3.87 2.60 7.43
CA THR A 70 -5.10 3.36 7.69
C THR A 70 -6.00 3.25 6.46
N PHE A 71 -7.25 2.80 6.69
CA PHE A 71 -8.22 2.73 5.62
C PHE A 71 -8.55 4.15 5.15
N LYS A 72 -8.48 4.37 3.86
CA LYS A 72 -8.73 5.69 3.27
C LYS A 72 -10.24 5.91 3.13
N TYR A 73 -10.92 6.26 4.23
CA TYR A 73 -12.39 6.47 4.26
C TYR A 73 -12.81 7.84 3.70
N ASP A 74 -12.04 8.90 3.99
CA ASP A 74 -12.45 10.29 3.77
C ASP A 74 -12.23 10.84 2.34
N ASN A 75 -11.72 10.03 1.41
CA ASN A 75 -11.48 10.47 0.03
C ASN A 75 -12.12 9.53 -0.99
N GLY A 76 -13.41 9.26 -0.80
CA GLY A 76 -14.25 8.52 -1.74
C GLY A 76 -14.43 9.27 -3.06
N LEU A 77 -13.39 9.23 -3.91
CA LEU A 77 -13.24 9.80 -5.28
C LEU A 77 -12.38 11.08 -5.43
N THR A 78 -11.64 11.51 -4.42
CA THR A 78 -10.85 12.76 -4.52
C THR A 78 -9.36 12.50 -4.77
N TYR A 79 -8.96 12.74 -6.03
CA TYR A 79 -7.58 12.93 -6.51
C TYR A 79 -7.01 14.30 -6.09
N ASP A 80 -7.37 14.83 -4.90
CA ASP A 80 -6.95 16.19 -4.51
C ASP A 80 -5.47 16.27 -4.10
N TYR A 81 -4.81 15.12 -3.93
CA TYR A 81 -3.36 15.03 -3.75
C TYR A 81 -2.82 14.03 -4.76
N LEU A 82 -2.32 14.54 -5.89
CA LEU A 82 -1.47 13.75 -6.76
C LEU A 82 -0.22 13.33 -5.96
N PRO A 83 0.22 12.07 -6.07
CA PRO A 83 1.39 11.60 -5.33
C PRO A 83 2.59 12.44 -5.75
N HIS A 84 3.40 12.93 -4.81
CA HIS A 84 4.56 13.77 -5.13
C HIS A 84 5.66 13.01 -5.91
N GLY A 85 5.68 11.67 -5.81
CA GLY A 85 6.57 10.80 -6.57
C GLY A 85 5.97 9.41 -6.79
N ILE A 86 6.67 8.56 -7.53
CA ILE A 86 6.25 7.20 -7.87
C ILE A 86 7.41 6.24 -7.53
N MET A 87 7.11 5.19 -6.78
CA MET A 87 7.96 4.01 -6.67
C MET A 87 7.51 2.98 -7.69
N THR A 88 8.43 2.59 -8.57
CA THR A 88 8.23 1.58 -9.61
C THR A 88 9.10 0.37 -9.28
N PHE A 89 8.48 -0.72 -8.89
CA PHE A 89 9.10 -2.02 -8.69
C PHE A 89 8.99 -2.83 -9.98
N GLU A 90 10.08 -3.37 -10.50
CA GLU A 90 10.06 -4.13 -11.74
C GLU A 90 11.03 -5.31 -11.76
N ASN A 91 10.65 -6.32 -12.53
CA ASN A 91 11.50 -7.44 -12.94
C ASN A 91 11.16 -7.79 -14.41
N SER A 92 11.66 -8.93 -14.88
CA SER A 92 11.41 -9.40 -16.26
C SER A 92 9.93 -9.67 -16.63
N THR A 93 9.03 -9.83 -15.66
CA THR A 93 7.63 -10.26 -15.89
C THR A 93 6.57 -9.33 -15.29
N GLU A 94 6.90 -8.57 -14.26
CA GLU A 94 5.97 -7.70 -13.54
C GLU A 94 6.53 -6.30 -13.32
N LYS A 95 5.60 -5.34 -13.29
CA LYS A 95 5.85 -3.94 -12.96
C LYS A 95 4.74 -3.44 -12.05
N VAL A 96 5.10 -2.97 -10.87
CA VAL A 96 4.18 -2.46 -9.85
C VAL A 96 4.54 -1.02 -9.52
N GLN A 97 3.55 -0.14 -9.52
CA GLN A 97 3.75 1.29 -9.22
C GLN A 97 2.90 1.72 -8.04
N ILE A 98 3.51 2.46 -7.11
CA ILE A 98 2.83 3.06 -5.95
C ILE A 98 3.25 4.51 -5.77
N GLY A 99 2.34 5.34 -5.30
CA GLY A 99 2.56 6.78 -5.15
C GLY A 99 3.23 7.11 -3.81
N LEU A 100 4.13 8.08 -3.81
CA LEU A 100 4.77 8.63 -2.63
C LEU A 100 4.16 9.98 -2.25
N LEU A 101 3.97 10.22 -0.96
CA LEU A 101 3.67 11.52 -0.39
C LEU A 101 4.82 11.97 0.53
N PHE A 102 5.55 13.00 0.10
CA PHE A 102 6.57 13.63 0.95
C PHE A 102 6.06 14.28 2.25
N LYS A 103 4.74 14.43 2.45
CA LYS A 103 4.21 14.88 3.75
C LYS A 103 4.35 13.74 4.77
N ASN A 104 5.43 13.78 5.54
CA ASN A 104 5.84 12.78 6.53
C ASN A 104 6.27 11.42 5.93
N GLY A 105 6.68 11.37 4.66
CA GLY A 105 7.23 10.15 4.05
C GLY A 105 6.21 9.05 3.73
N LYS A 106 4.91 9.32 3.80
CA LYS A 106 3.84 8.33 3.59
C LYS A 106 3.80 7.77 2.17
N THR A 107 3.38 6.52 2.03
CA THR A 107 3.13 5.85 0.74
C THR A 107 1.64 5.65 0.51
N ILE A 108 1.13 6.05 -0.66
CA ILE A 108 -0.25 5.80 -1.09
C ILE A 108 -0.26 4.60 -2.04
N THR A 109 -1.12 3.65 -1.69
CA THR A 109 -1.51 2.54 -2.58
C THR A 109 -2.99 2.65 -2.95
N LYS A 110 -3.49 1.70 -3.73
CA LYS A 110 -4.86 1.73 -4.28
C LYS A 110 -5.95 1.87 -3.23
N TYR A 111 -5.76 1.29 -2.04
CA TYR A 111 -6.78 1.24 -0.99
C TYR A 111 -6.27 1.71 0.39
N TRP A 112 -4.96 1.87 0.55
CA TRP A 112 -4.32 2.12 1.85
C TRP A 112 -3.34 3.27 1.78
N GLU A 113 -3.34 4.09 2.83
CA GLU A 113 -2.21 4.96 3.16
C GLU A 113 -1.35 4.25 4.20
N ILE A 114 -0.05 4.24 3.95
CA ILE A 114 0.95 3.57 4.76
C ILE A 114 1.90 4.64 5.29
N ASP A 115 2.15 4.64 6.59
CA ASP A 115 3.17 5.50 7.19
C ASP A 115 4.55 4.85 7.02
N THR A 116 5.46 5.54 6.34
CA THR A 116 6.80 5.01 6.04
C THR A 116 7.85 6.07 6.34
N GLU A 117 8.95 5.70 7.01
CA GLU A 117 10.04 6.62 7.37
C GLU A 117 11.10 6.73 6.26
N PHE A 118 10.70 6.59 4.99
CA PHE A 118 11.67 6.56 3.92
C PHE A 118 12.36 7.93 3.74
N LEU A 119 13.69 7.93 3.82
CA LEU A 119 14.53 9.11 3.65
C LEU A 119 14.78 9.45 2.16
N PHE A 120 13.81 9.20 1.28
CA PHE A 120 13.89 9.53 -0.15
C PHE A 120 13.63 11.02 -0.38
N GLY A 121 14.45 11.88 0.21
CA GLY A 121 14.23 13.33 0.17
C GLY A 121 14.78 14.10 1.35
N ASN A 122 15.78 13.58 2.09
CA ASN A 122 16.57 14.41 2.99
C ASN A 122 17.49 15.32 2.14
N THR A 123 16.90 16.25 1.40
CA THR A 123 17.57 17.50 1.03
C THR A 123 17.57 18.33 2.29
N SER A 124 18.63 18.16 3.09
CA SER A 124 19.12 19.23 3.93
C SER A 124 19.42 20.43 3.03
N GLU A 125 18.48 21.36 2.96
CA GLU A 125 18.76 22.79 2.82
C GLU A 125 18.49 23.48 4.16
#